data_AF-A0A7V3MYP5-F1
#
_entry.id   AF-A0A7V3MYP5-F1
#
_cell.length_a   1.000
_cell.length_b   1.000
_cell.length_c   1.000
_cell.angle_alpha   90.00
_cell.angle_beta   90.00
_cell.angle_gamma   90.00
#
_symmetry.space_group_name_H-M   'P 1'
#
loop_
_entity.id
_entity.type
_entity.pdbx_description
1 polymer ?
#
loop_
_entity_poly.entity_id
_entity_poly.type
_entity_poly.pdbx_seq_one_letter_code
_entity_poly.pdbx_strand_id
1 'polypeptide(L)'
;MPADPTLDNAFGHLASYRACVERIHTAWPGFSARRRQRLQQRLSEAAAEKSAENILEDLFTTVLDWPLADVLLQQQRADIVLSGSGFKRLVLEVKRPGSLTRHRAAIHRTLDQARRYAAEQCIGAVAVSDATMLYAADVIDGVLRDRALVMLDTEQPPPALWLLSVRGIYQVPPVLAVDLDAGPRDDGIAIAGATDAGALVHPKYKRGMHCFAYVGAANDTRTWKLPYLLADGTIDVKRLPKAIQCIVSSYRGANVVIPREACGEVMVLLATAAKELRKLPCQNTATAAAYREAHTFLQQLDLLSRVGCCHR
;
A
#
# COMPACT_ATOMS: atom_id res chain seq x y z
N MET A 1 16.05 -6.00 -23.12
CA MET A 1 14.81 -5.46 -22.52
C MET A 1 14.70 -3.99 -22.92
N PRO A 2 13.51 -3.50 -23.31
CA PRO A 2 13.24 -2.06 -23.30
C PRO A 2 12.98 -1.64 -21.85
N ALA A 3 14.06 -1.37 -21.14
CA ALA A 3 14.05 -0.63 -19.88
C ALA A 3 13.30 0.70 -20.06
N ASP A 4 12.53 1.13 -19.06
CA ASP A 4 12.24 2.57 -18.91
C ASP A 4 13.39 3.14 -18.07
N PRO A 5 14.35 3.86 -18.68
CA PRO A 5 15.53 4.33 -17.96
C PRO A 5 15.16 5.24 -16.78
N THR A 6 13.99 5.87 -16.80
CA THR A 6 13.49 6.72 -15.70
C THR A 6 13.18 5.89 -14.45
N LEU A 7 12.47 4.76 -14.63
CA LEU A 7 12.07 3.87 -13.54
C LEU A 7 13.23 2.98 -13.08
N ASP A 8 14.08 2.52 -14.00
CA ASP A 8 15.27 1.75 -13.65
C ASP A 8 16.31 2.61 -12.91
N ASN A 9 16.48 3.89 -13.27
CA ASN A 9 17.32 4.80 -12.48
C ASN A 9 16.72 5.06 -11.09
N ALA A 10 15.40 5.32 -11.00
CA ALA A 10 14.73 5.63 -9.74
C ALA A 10 14.67 4.43 -8.77
N PHE A 11 14.41 3.21 -9.28
CA PHE A 11 14.08 2.04 -8.45
C PHE A 11 14.97 0.81 -8.68
N GLY A 12 15.86 0.80 -9.67
CA GLY A 12 16.75 -0.32 -9.99
C GLY A 12 17.59 -0.82 -8.83
N HIS A 13 17.90 0.05 -7.86
CA HIS A 13 18.60 -0.28 -6.63
C HIS A 13 17.76 -1.13 -5.65
N LEU A 14 16.42 -1.05 -5.69
CA LEU A 14 15.51 -1.79 -4.81
C LEU A 14 15.38 -3.26 -5.23
N ALA A 15 15.67 -4.19 -4.31
CA ALA A 15 15.49 -5.62 -4.56
C ALA A 15 14.03 -6.00 -4.88
N SER A 16 13.06 -5.32 -4.24
CA SER A 16 11.64 -5.52 -4.49
C SER A 16 11.19 -5.07 -5.89
N TYR A 17 11.85 -4.04 -6.45
CA TYR A 17 11.60 -3.59 -7.82
C TYR A 17 12.07 -4.66 -8.81
N ARG A 18 13.35 -5.06 -8.72
CA ARG A 18 13.94 -6.06 -9.63
C ARG A 18 13.15 -7.37 -9.64
N ALA A 19 12.81 -7.91 -8.46
CA ALA A 19 12.02 -9.14 -8.35
C ALA A 19 10.60 -9.01 -8.92
N CYS A 20 9.98 -7.83 -8.81
CA CYS A 20 8.66 -7.60 -9.39
C CYS A 20 8.72 -7.40 -10.91
N VAL A 21 9.73 -6.70 -11.43
CA VAL A 21 9.95 -6.54 -12.89
C VAL A 21 10.22 -7.91 -13.53
N GLU A 22 11.04 -8.75 -12.90
CA GLU A 22 11.27 -10.14 -13.33
C GLU A 22 9.94 -10.93 -13.38
N ARG A 23 9.14 -10.90 -12.30
CA ARG A 23 7.80 -11.52 -12.29
C ARG A 23 6.90 -10.97 -13.40
N ILE A 24 6.87 -9.65 -13.59
CA ILE A 24 6.05 -8.99 -14.62
C ILE A 24 6.41 -9.56 -16.00
N HIS A 25 7.70 -9.62 -16.35
CA HIS A 25 8.16 -10.21 -17.61
C HIS A 25 7.84 -11.71 -17.73
N THR A 26 8.00 -12.50 -16.67
CA THR A 26 7.68 -13.94 -16.67
C THR A 26 6.18 -14.19 -16.85
N ALA A 27 5.32 -13.39 -16.20
CA ALA A 27 3.87 -13.57 -16.23
C ALA A 27 3.19 -12.98 -17.48
N TRP A 28 3.80 -11.96 -18.12
CA TRP A 28 3.16 -11.20 -19.19
C TRP A 28 2.64 -12.04 -20.37
N PRO A 29 3.38 -13.03 -20.93
CA PRO A 29 2.87 -13.82 -22.06
C PRO A 29 1.60 -14.61 -21.70
N GLY A 30 1.54 -15.17 -20.50
CA GLY A 30 0.37 -15.90 -19.99
C GLY A 30 -0.81 -14.98 -19.70
N PHE A 31 -0.56 -13.81 -19.11
CA PHE A 31 -1.56 -12.75 -18.95
C PHE A 31 -2.13 -12.30 -20.30
N SER A 32 -1.28 -11.97 -21.27
CA SER A 32 -1.67 -11.50 -22.61
C SER A 32 -2.40 -12.58 -23.44
N ALA A 33 -2.15 -13.86 -23.18
CA ALA A 33 -2.97 -14.96 -23.72
C ALA A 33 -4.36 -15.01 -23.08
N ARG A 34 -4.45 -15.05 -21.74
CA ARG A 34 -5.75 -15.04 -21.01
C ARG A 34 -6.59 -13.81 -21.34
N ARG A 35 -5.97 -12.63 -21.40
CA ARG A 35 -6.60 -11.37 -21.81
C ARG A 35 -7.26 -11.50 -23.18
N ARG A 36 -6.54 -11.99 -24.20
CA ARG A 36 -7.13 -12.21 -25.54
C ARG A 36 -8.34 -13.15 -25.51
N GLN A 37 -8.25 -14.25 -24.76
CA GLN A 37 -9.36 -15.20 -24.60
C GLN A 37 -10.59 -14.55 -23.94
N ARG A 38 -10.42 -13.83 -22.81
CA ARG A 38 -11.51 -13.12 -22.12
C ARG A 38 -12.14 -12.05 -23.03
N LEU A 39 -11.33 -11.33 -23.81
CA LEU A 39 -11.82 -10.30 -24.75
C LEU A 39 -12.60 -10.87 -25.94
N GLN A 40 -12.50 -12.17 -26.24
CA GLN A 40 -13.28 -12.88 -27.27
C GLN A 40 -14.65 -13.35 -26.76
N GLN A 41 -14.85 -13.50 -25.44
CA GLN A 41 -16.08 -14.07 -24.83
C GLN A 41 -17.22 -13.04 -24.68
N ARG A 42 -17.22 -11.95 -25.47
CA ARG A 42 -18.17 -10.82 -25.31
C ARG A 42 -19.52 -11.11 -25.96
N LEU A 43 -20.42 -11.75 -25.21
CA LEU A 43 -21.79 -12.05 -25.65
C LEU A 43 -22.81 -10.91 -25.37
N SER A 44 -22.45 -9.92 -24.54
CA SER A 44 -23.28 -8.73 -24.24
C SER A 44 -22.44 -7.58 -23.67
N GLU A 45 -23.02 -6.38 -23.53
CA GLU A 45 -22.32 -5.23 -22.93
C GLU A 45 -21.91 -5.47 -21.47
N ALA A 46 -22.81 -6.03 -20.64
CA ALA A 46 -22.53 -6.37 -19.25
C ALA A 46 -21.47 -7.48 -19.14
N ALA A 47 -21.50 -8.48 -20.04
CA ALA A 47 -20.45 -9.49 -20.11
C ALA A 47 -19.10 -8.89 -20.51
N ALA A 48 -19.08 -7.83 -21.33
CA ALA A 48 -17.85 -7.14 -21.71
C ALA A 48 -17.23 -6.35 -20.54
N GLU A 49 -18.05 -5.68 -19.72
CA GLU A 49 -17.58 -4.97 -18.51
C GLU A 49 -17.08 -5.96 -17.45
N LYS A 50 -17.81 -7.04 -17.17
CA LYS A 50 -17.32 -8.10 -16.28
C LYS A 50 -16.06 -8.79 -16.80
N SER A 51 -15.89 -8.90 -18.13
CA SER A 51 -14.64 -9.38 -18.72
C SER A 51 -13.47 -8.43 -18.46
N ALA A 52 -13.71 -7.11 -18.44
CA ALA A 52 -12.69 -6.13 -18.10
C ALA A 52 -12.26 -6.26 -16.64
N GLU A 53 -13.21 -6.39 -15.70
CA GLU A 53 -12.90 -6.63 -14.27
C GLU A 53 -12.01 -7.88 -14.10
N ASN A 54 -12.40 -8.99 -14.72
CA ASN A 54 -11.68 -10.27 -14.61
C ASN A 54 -10.26 -10.19 -15.23
N ILE A 55 -10.05 -9.38 -16.26
CA ILE A 55 -8.71 -9.12 -16.82
C ILE A 55 -7.86 -8.32 -15.81
N LEU A 56 -8.47 -7.40 -15.08
CA LEU A 56 -7.77 -6.56 -14.10
C LEU A 56 -7.48 -7.34 -12.82
N GLU A 57 -8.38 -8.23 -12.37
CA GLU A 57 -8.10 -9.22 -11.33
C GLU A 57 -6.92 -10.13 -11.71
N ASP A 58 -6.90 -10.69 -12.94
CA ASP A 58 -5.76 -11.46 -13.46
C ASP A 58 -4.47 -10.62 -13.44
N LEU A 59 -4.52 -9.33 -13.80
CA LEU A 59 -3.37 -8.42 -13.78
C LEU A 59 -2.84 -8.24 -12.35
N PHE A 60 -3.68 -7.83 -11.40
CA PHE A 60 -3.23 -7.56 -10.03
C PHE A 60 -2.70 -8.82 -9.34
N THR A 61 -3.38 -9.95 -9.51
CA THR A 61 -3.04 -11.20 -8.82
C THR A 61 -1.89 -11.96 -9.47
N THR A 62 -1.83 -12.05 -10.80
CA THR A 62 -0.82 -12.89 -11.49
C THR A 62 0.41 -12.12 -11.96
N VAL A 63 0.30 -10.81 -12.18
CA VAL A 63 1.40 -9.96 -12.70
C VAL A 63 1.94 -9.02 -11.62
N LEU A 64 1.09 -8.42 -10.77
CA LEU A 64 1.46 -7.34 -9.84
C LEU A 64 1.57 -7.74 -8.36
N ASP A 65 1.60 -9.05 -8.08
CA ASP A 65 1.88 -9.65 -6.76
C ASP A 65 0.83 -9.38 -5.66
N TRP A 66 -0.38 -8.93 -6.00
CA TRP A 66 -1.46 -8.75 -5.02
C TRP A 66 -2.06 -10.10 -4.62
N PRO A 67 -2.16 -10.41 -3.32
CA PRO A 67 -2.96 -11.55 -2.86
C PRO A 67 -4.41 -11.41 -3.32
N LEU A 68 -5.07 -12.50 -3.70
CA LEU A 68 -6.48 -12.45 -4.14
C LEU A 68 -7.40 -11.83 -3.08
N ALA A 69 -7.17 -12.12 -1.79
CA ALA A 69 -7.93 -11.54 -0.68
C ALA A 69 -7.77 -10.00 -0.55
N ASP A 70 -6.71 -9.44 -1.14
CA ASP A 70 -6.35 -8.03 -1.12
C ASP A 70 -6.86 -7.28 -2.38
N VAL A 71 -7.49 -7.99 -3.33
CA VAL A 71 -8.22 -7.44 -4.50
C VAL A 71 -9.73 -7.53 -4.22
N LEU A 72 -10.35 -6.43 -3.79
CA LEU A 72 -11.75 -6.39 -3.36
C LEU A 72 -12.66 -5.97 -4.52
N LEU A 73 -13.42 -6.90 -5.10
CA LEU A 73 -14.39 -6.61 -6.15
C LEU A 73 -15.67 -5.97 -5.58
N GLN A 74 -16.24 -5.00 -6.31
CA GLN A 74 -17.55 -4.38 -6.04
C GLN A 74 -17.70 -3.82 -4.60
N GLN A 75 -16.58 -3.35 -4.03
CA GLN A 75 -16.48 -2.89 -2.66
C GLN A 75 -17.00 -1.45 -2.52
N GLN A 76 -18.12 -1.28 -1.82
CA GLN A 76 -18.73 0.04 -1.53
C GLN A 76 -18.90 0.88 -2.82
N ARG A 77 -19.51 0.27 -3.84
CA ARG A 77 -19.85 0.85 -5.16
C ARG A 77 -18.69 1.11 -6.12
N ALA A 78 -17.45 0.87 -5.71
CA ALA A 78 -16.29 0.87 -6.60
C ALA A 78 -16.08 -0.52 -7.22
N ASP A 79 -15.73 -0.58 -8.51
CA ASP A 79 -15.59 -1.85 -9.23
C ASP A 79 -14.49 -2.74 -8.65
N ILE A 80 -13.30 -2.17 -8.38
CA ILE A 80 -12.19 -2.86 -7.71
C ILE A 80 -11.52 -1.94 -6.69
N VAL A 81 -11.21 -2.45 -5.49
CA VAL A 81 -10.40 -1.77 -4.47
C VAL A 81 -9.22 -2.64 -4.07
N LEU A 82 -8.00 -2.13 -4.18
CA LEU A 82 -6.80 -2.80 -3.68
C LEU A 82 -6.56 -2.44 -2.22
N SER A 83 -6.32 -3.44 -1.36
CA SER A 83 -6.11 -3.28 0.08
C SER A 83 -4.84 -4.00 0.50
N GLY A 84 -3.94 -3.34 1.22
CA GLY A 84 -2.74 -3.99 1.78
C GLY A 84 -2.83 -4.03 3.30
N SER A 85 -2.79 -5.22 3.89
CA SER A 85 -2.93 -5.41 5.35
C SER A 85 -4.22 -4.79 5.94
N GLY A 86 -5.30 -4.76 5.15
CA GLY A 86 -6.57 -4.12 5.51
C GLY A 86 -6.67 -2.64 5.18
N PHE A 87 -5.55 -1.96 4.86
CA PHE A 87 -5.55 -0.55 4.47
C PHE A 87 -5.83 -0.42 2.97
N LYS A 88 -6.95 0.21 2.60
CA LYS A 88 -7.34 0.42 1.19
C LYS A 88 -6.42 1.46 0.54
N ARG A 89 -5.84 1.11 -0.62
CA ARG A 89 -4.76 1.85 -1.29
C ARG A 89 -5.18 2.51 -2.59
N LEU A 90 -5.94 1.79 -3.41
CA LEU A 90 -6.31 2.21 -4.75
C LEU A 90 -7.78 1.88 -4.99
N VAL A 91 -8.56 2.87 -5.43
CA VAL A 91 -9.86 2.63 -6.08
C VAL A 91 -9.64 2.54 -7.58
N LEU A 92 -10.22 1.55 -8.24
CA LEU A 92 -10.17 1.37 -9.68
C LEU A 92 -11.58 1.27 -10.25
N GLU A 93 -11.92 2.21 -11.12
CA GLU A 93 -13.15 2.16 -11.93
C GLU A 93 -12.88 1.46 -13.26
N VAL A 94 -13.72 0.49 -13.59
CA VAL A 94 -13.56 -0.36 -14.76
C VAL A 94 -14.62 0.01 -15.80
N LYS A 95 -14.28 -0.01 -17.09
CA LYS A 95 -15.25 0.22 -18.18
C LYS A 95 -15.07 -0.82 -19.29
N ARG A 96 -16.08 -0.91 -20.15
CA ARG A 96 -16.13 -1.87 -21.28
C ARG A 96 -14.87 -1.79 -22.17
N PRO A 97 -14.28 -2.91 -22.63
CA PRO A 97 -12.93 -2.83 -23.18
C PRO A 97 -12.80 -2.08 -24.49
N GLY A 98 -11.88 -1.11 -24.51
CA GLY A 98 -11.63 -0.15 -25.60
C GLY A 98 -12.40 1.17 -25.49
N SER A 99 -13.29 1.34 -24.50
CA SER A 99 -14.16 2.52 -24.37
C SER A 99 -13.49 3.79 -23.85
N LEU A 100 -12.31 3.68 -23.22
CA LEU A 100 -11.55 4.82 -22.70
C LEU A 100 -10.39 5.21 -23.63
N THR A 101 -9.84 4.22 -24.33
CA THR A 101 -8.73 4.39 -25.28
C THR A 101 -9.02 5.49 -26.31
N ARG A 102 -8.17 6.53 -26.35
CA ARG A 102 -8.31 7.76 -27.17
C ARG A 102 -9.49 8.69 -26.82
N HIS A 103 -10.27 8.41 -25.78
CA HIS A 103 -11.44 9.22 -25.38
C HIS A 103 -11.19 9.99 -24.07
N ARG A 104 -10.42 11.09 -24.14
CA ARG A 104 -10.04 11.92 -22.97
C ARG A 104 -11.22 12.35 -22.08
N ALA A 105 -12.37 12.69 -22.67
CA ALA A 105 -13.58 13.06 -21.93
C ALA A 105 -14.30 11.86 -21.27
N ALA A 106 -14.07 10.62 -21.74
CA ALA A 106 -14.52 9.42 -21.05
C ALA A 106 -13.61 9.13 -19.85
N ILE A 107 -12.28 9.19 -20.05
CA ILE A 107 -11.27 9.04 -18.99
C ILE A 107 -11.53 10.00 -17.82
N HIS A 108 -11.74 11.30 -18.07
CA HIS A 108 -12.01 12.27 -17.01
C HIS A 108 -13.31 11.99 -16.25
N ARG A 109 -14.41 11.65 -16.94
CA ARG A 109 -15.68 11.31 -16.27
C ARG A 109 -15.56 10.05 -15.39
N THR A 110 -14.81 9.05 -15.84
CA THR A 110 -14.54 7.84 -15.05
C THR A 110 -13.61 8.15 -13.87
N LEU A 111 -12.65 9.06 -14.03
CA LEU A 111 -11.81 9.54 -12.92
C LEU A 111 -12.62 10.29 -11.86
N ASP A 112 -13.57 11.13 -12.25
CA ASP A 112 -14.46 11.81 -11.30
C ASP A 112 -15.42 10.84 -10.57
N GLN A 113 -15.74 9.69 -11.18
CA GLN A 113 -16.39 8.59 -10.48
C GLN A 113 -15.44 7.95 -9.45
N ALA A 114 -14.25 7.54 -9.86
CA ALA A 114 -13.25 6.94 -8.98
C ALA A 114 -12.87 7.85 -7.79
N ARG A 115 -12.75 9.16 -8.03
CA ARG A 115 -12.45 10.19 -7.00
C ARG A 115 -13.56 10.33 -5.96
N ARG A 116 -14.83 10.21 -6.35
CA ARG A 116 -15.95 10.23 -5.39
C ARG A 116 -15.87 9.03 -4.44
N TYR A 117 -15.71 7.82 -4.97
CA TYR A 117 -15.55 6.63 -4.15
C TYR A 117 -14.27 6.65 -3.30
N ALA A 118 -13.16 7.18 -3.83
CA ALA A 118 -11.93 7.36 -3.06
C ALA A 118 -12.12 8.36 -1.91
N ALA A 119 -12.85 9.46 -2.11
CA ALA A 119 -13.17 10.40 -1.04
C ALA A 119 -14.10 9.77 0.01
N GLU A 120 -15.20 9.12 -0.42
CA GLU A 120 -16.14 8.39 0.45
C GLU A 120 -15.44 7.32 1.29
N GLN A 121 -14.43 6.65 0.72
CA GLN A 121 -13.68 5.57 1.37
C GLN A 121 -12.33 6.01 1.98
N CYS A 122 -12.00 7.31 1.99
CA CYS A 122 -10.74 7.87 2.49
C CYS A 122 -9.46 7.24 1.88
N ILE A 123 -9.46 7.00 0.56
CA ILE A 123 -8.37 6.36 -0.20
C ILE A 123 -7.56 7.43 -0.95
N GLY A 124 -6.23 7.35 -0.86
CA GLY A 124 -5.30 8.35 -1.40
C GLY A 124 -4.91 8.19 -2.88
N ALA A 125 -5.39 7.17 -3.58
CA ALA A 125 -5.11 6.97 -5.01
C ALA A 125 -6.32 6.43 -5.77
N VAL A 126 -6.42 6.80 -7.04
CA VAL A 126 -7.45 6.39 -7.99
C VAL A 126 -6.84 5.82 -9.26
N ALA A 127 -7.60 4.97 -9.94
CA ALA A 127 -7.29 4.51 -11.27
C ALA A 127 -8.56 4.29 -12.09
N VAL A 128 -8.39 4.25 -13.41
CA VAL A 128 -9.43 3.88 -14.38
C VAL A 128 -8.85 2.94 -15.42
N SER A 129 -9.65 1.99 -15.91
CA SER A 129 -9.21 1.07 -16.95
C SER A 129 -10.35 0.54 -17.81
N ASP A 130 -10.06 0.32 -19.08
CA ASP A 130 -10.90 -0.44 -20.01
C ASP A 130 -10.26 -1.80 -20.38
N ALA A 131 -9.42 -2.36 -19.49
CA ALA A 131 -8.61 -3.56 -19.76
C ALA A 131 -7.79 -3.50 -21.07
N THR A 132 -7.61 -2.32 -21.67
CA THR A 132 -6.78 -2.05 -22.86
C THR A 132 -5.80 -0.92 -22.55
N MET A 133 -6.26 0.12 -21.87
CA MET A 133 -5.44 1.05 -21.13
C MET A 133 -5.73 0.96 -19.63
N LEU A 134 -4.76 1.37 -18.81
CA LEU A 134 -4.92 1.62 -17.37
C LEU A 134 -4.22 2.94 -17.05
N TYR A 135 -4.94 3.88 -16.44
CA TYR A 135 -4.40 5.12 -15.90
C TYR A 135 -4.61 5.15 -14.38
N ALA A 136 -3.60 5.59 -13.65
CA ALA A 136 -3.62 5.73 -12.19
C ALA A 136 -3.00 7.06 -11.76
N ALA A 137 -3.52 7.63 -10.68
CA ALA A 137 -3.07 8.87 -10.09
C ALA A 137 -3.23 8.88 -8.57
N ASP A 138 -2.30 9.53 -7.87
CA ASP A 138 -2.42 9.85 -6.46
C ASP A 138 -3.33 11.07 -6.29
N VAL A 139 -4.14 11.10 -5.23
CA VAL A 139 -5.02 12.21 -4.86
C VAL A 139 -4.36 12.98 -3.71
N ILE A 140 -3.73 14.12 -4.03
CA ILE A 140 -3.01 14.95 -3.05
C ILE A 140 -3.70 16.31 -2.99
N ASP A 141 -4.25 16.64 -1.81
CA ASP A 141 -5.00 17.88 -1.57
C ASP A 141 -6.14 18.11 -2.59
N GLY A 142 -6.78 17.02 -3.01
CA GLY A 142 -7.85 16.99 -4.01
C GLY A 142 -7.38 17.01 -5.48
N VAL A 143 -6.09 17.29 -5.72
CA VAL A 143 -5.46 17.33 -7.06
C VAL A 143 -4.95 15.94 -7.43
N LEU A 144 -5.12 15.56 -8.71
CA LEU A 144 -4.53 14.33 -9.24
C LEU A 144 -3.05 14.55 -9.58
N ARG A 145 -2.19 13.60 -9.19
CA ARG A 145 -0.81 13.48 -9.68
C ARG A 145 -0.63 12.14 -10.37
N ASP A 146 -0.20 12.18 -11.63
CA ASP A 146 -0.04 10.99 -12.46
C ASP A 146 0.90 9.97 -11.80
N ARG A 147 0.43 8.72 -11.67
CA ARG A 147 1.19 7.58 -11.14
C ARG A 147 1.59 6.62 -12.26
N ALA A 148 0.66 6.26 -13.15
CA ALA A 148 0.95 5.40 -14.29
C ALA A 148 -0.06 5.63 -15.42
N LEU A 149 0.41 5.56 -16.67
CA LEU A 149 -0.44 5.40 -17.85
C LEU A 149 0.17 4.29 -18.71
N VAL A 150 -0.56 3.19 -18.88
CA VAL A 150 -0.04 1.98 -19.54
C VAL A 150 -1.05 1.39 -20.53
N MET A 151 -0.53 0.78 -21.59
CA MET A 151 -1.29 0.02 -22.58
C MET A 151 -1.09 -1.48 -22.34
N LEU A 152 -2.19 -2.21 -22.16
CA LEU A 152 -2.25 -3.64 -21.78
C LEU A 152 -2.37 -4.58 -23.00
N ASP A 153 -2.35 -4.03 -24.21
CA ASP A 153 -2.31 -4.75 -25.50
C ASP A 153 -0.90 -4.78 -26.14
N THR A 154 0.11 -4.44 -25.35
CA THR A 154 1.53 -4.42 -25.73
C THR A 154 2.17 -5.81 -25.67
N GLU A 155 3.10 -6.09 -26.59
CA GLU A 155 3.83 -7.36 -26.63
C GLU A 155 4.77 -7.52 -25.42
N GLN A 156 5.44 -6.43 -25.03
CA GLN A 156 6.29 -6.34 -23.85
C GLN A 156 5.54 -5.65 -22.70
N PRO A 157 5.70 -6.08 -21.44
CA PRO A 157 5.02 -5.44 -20.32
C PRO A 157 5.49 -3.99 -20.12
N PRO A 158 4.58 -3.03 -19.91
CA PRO A 158 4.93 -1.66 -19.56
C PRO A 158 5.63 -1.59 -18.18
N PRO A 159 6.87 -1.07 -18.06
CA PRO A 159 7.59 -1.02 -16.78
C PRO A 159 6.86 -0.24 -15.67
N ALA A 160 6.09 0.79 -16.04
CA ALA A 160 5.28 1.59 -15.12
C ALA A 160 4.20 0.79 -14.36
N LEU A 161 3.87 -0.44 -14.78
CA LEU A 161 3.05 -1.37 -13.99
C LEU A 161 3.62 -1.64 -12.59
N TRP A 162 4.95 -1.55 -12.40
CA TRP A 162 5.58 -1.65 -11.08
C TRP A 162 4.90 -0.75 -10.04
N LEU A 163 4.57 0.49 -10.40
CA LEU A 163 4.03 1.52 -9.50
C LEU A 163 2.64 1.19 -8.95
N LEU A 164 2.01 0.11 -9.44
CA LEU A 164 0.72 -0.42 -9.04
C LEU A 164 0.81 -1.80 -8.38
N SER A 165 2.01 -2.37 -8.25
CA SER A 165 2.26 -3.57 -7.45
C SER A 165 2.13 -3.32 -5.95
N VAL A 166 2.02 -4.39 -5.17
CA VAL A 166 2.01 -4.36 -3.68
C VAL A 166 3.16 -3.54 -3.08
N ARG A 167 4.28 -3.37 -3.79
CA ARG A 167 5.46 -2.63 -3.30
C ARG A 167 5.69 -1.29 -4.00
N GLY A 168 5.28 -1.16 -5.26
CA GLY A 168 5.33 0.09 -6.01
C GLY A 168 4.27 1.10 -5.58
N ILE A 169 3.11 0.65 -5.08
CA ILE A 169 2.02 1.51 -4.62
C ILE A 169 2.43 2.41 -3.42
N TYR A 170 3.50 2.06 -2.70
CA TYR A 170 4.08 2.88 -1.62
C TYR A 170 5.17 3.86 -2.10
N GLN A 171 5.64 3.71 -3.33
CA GLN A 171 6.65 4.61 -3.88
C GLN A 171 5.98 5.88 -4.39
N VAL A 172 6.67 7.01 -4.22
CA VAL A 172 6.34 8.24 -4.93
C VAL A 172 6.80 8.06 -6.39
N PRO A 173 5.93 8.25 -7.39
CA PRO A 173 6.35 8.21 -8.80
C PRO A 173 7.44 9.26 -9.06
N PRO A 174 8.49 8.95 -9.85
CA PRO A 174 9.53 9.93 -10.14
C PRO A 174 8.94 11.09 -10.93
N VAL A 175 9.00 12.29 -10.37
CA VAL A 175 8.75 13.53 -11.10
C VAL A 175 9.98 13.79 -11.97
N LEU A 176 9.80 14.08 -13.26
CA LEU A 176 10.89 14.46 -14.16
C LEU A 176 11.46 15.83 -13.76
N ALA A 177 12.45 15.83 -12.88
CA ALA A 177 13.31 16.96 -12.54
C ALA A 177 14.69 16.46 -12.07
N VAL A 178 15.73 17.29 -12.29
CA VAL A 178 17.15 16.96 -12.12
C VAL A 178 17.57 16.87 -10.63
N ASP A 179 18.55 16.02 -10.37
CA ASP A 179 19.13 15.66 -9.07
C ASP A 179 20.04 16.77 -8.47
N LEU A 180 20.06 16.87 -7.13
CA LEU A 180 21.03 17.64 -6.33
C LEU A 180 21.17 17.06 -4.89
N ASP A 181 22.25 16.28 -4.70
CA ASP A 181 23.06 16.05 -3.48
C ASP A 181 22.43 15.68 -2.10
N ALA A 182 22.81 14.50 -1.56
CA ALA A 182 23.69 14.35 -0.38
C ALA A 182 23.60 12.97 0.35
N GLY A 183 24.74 12.43 0.84
CA GLY A 183 24.84 11.36 1.87
C GLY A 183 25.44 11.91 3.19
N PRO A 184 26.17 11.15 4.06
CA PRO A 184 26.19 9.70 4.36
C PRO A 184 26.26 9.34 5.90
N ARG A 185 26.23 8.03 6.29
CA ARG A 185 26.90 7.37 7.49
C ARG A 185 26.59 7.85 8.96
N ASP A 186 26.92 7.19 10.10
CA ASP A 186 27.28 5.80 10.53
C ASP A 186 26.95 5.55 12.06
N ASP A 187 27.41 4.43 12.66
CA ASP A 187 27.10 3.76 13.97
C ASP A 187 27.46 4.40 15.37
N GLY A 188 26.98 3.78 16.48
CA GLY A 188 27.42 3.99 17.89
C GLY A 188 26.75 3.08 18.98
N ILE A 189 27.47 2.65 20.04
CA ILE A 189 27.13 1.51 20.95
C ILE A 189 27.13 1.85 22.48
N ALA A 190 26.51 0.96 23.30
CA ALA A 190 26.71 0.66 24.76
C ALA A 190 25.82 1.40 25.80
N ILE A 191 25.59 1.00 27.07
CA ILE A 191 25.99 -0.13 27.98
C ILE A 191 24.69 -0.85 28.55
N ALA A 192 24.74 -1.68 29.61
CA ALA A 192 23.62 -2.43 30.24
C ALA A 192 23.51 -2.28 31.79
N GLY A 193 22.42 -2.81 32.38
CA GLY A 193 22.19 -2.99 33.83
C GLY A 193 21.22 -4.17 34.12
N ALA A 194 21.40 -4.84 35.26
CA ALA A 194 20.77 -6.11 35.71
C ALA A 194 19.57 -5.87 36.68
N THR A 195 18.67 -6.78 37.09
CA THR A 195 18.23 -8.16 36.75
C THR A 195 16.96 -8.46 37.59
N ASP A 196 15.93 -9.14 37.07
CA ASP A 196 15.24 -10.23 37.82
C ASP A 196 14.32 -11.12 36.92
N ALA A 197 14.07 -12.34 37.42
CA ALA A 197 12.95 -13.26 37.16
C ALA A 197 12.38 -13.43 35.73
N GLY A 198 12.91 -14.41 35.00
CA GLY A 198 12.10 -15.39 34.24
C GLY A 198 11.29 -14.96 33.01
N ALA A 199 11.27 -13.68 32.62
CA ALA A 199 10.54 -13.23 31.45
C ALA A 199 11.25 -13.59 30.13
N LEU A 200 10.54 -14.21 29.17
CA LEU A 200 11.05 -14.42 27.82
C LEU A 200 11.31 -13.05 27.16
N VAL A 201 12.52 -12.82 26.64
CA VAL A 201 12.91 -11.55 26.00
C VAL A 201 13.24 -11.75 24.52
N HIS A 202 12.83 -10.79 23.68
CA HIS A 202 13.08 -10.85 22.25
C HIS A 202 14.60 -10.79 21.94
N PRO A 203 15.20 -11.76 21.19
CA PRO A 203 16.64 -11.86 20.98
C PRO A 203 17.32 -10.59 20.42
N LYS A 204 16.72 -9.95 19.41
CA LYS A 204 17.18 -8.69 18.81
C LYS A 204 16.97 -7.45 19.67
N TYR A 205 15.78 -7.26 20.25
CA TYR A 205 15.41 -6.00 20.90
C TYR A 205 15.66 -5.97 22.41
N LYS A 206 15.93 -7.12 23.03
CA LYS A 206 16.15 -7.30 24.48
C LYS A 206 15.01 -6.70 25.34
N ARG A 207 13.77 -6.94 24.92
CA ARG A 207 12.54 -6.46 25.57
C ARG A 207 11.54 -7.60 25.74
N GLY A 208 10.70 -7.52 26.77
CA GLY A 208 9.61 -8.48 27.05
C GLY A 208 8.42 -8.31 26.09
N MET A 209 7.52 -9.29 26.10
CA MET A 209 6.40 -9.36 25.13
C MET A 209 5.48 -8.13 25.15
N HIS A 210 5.23 -7.53 26.32
CA HIS A 210 4.34 -6.37 26.48
C HIS A 210 4.85 -5.12 25.75
N CYS A 211 6.15 -5.05 25.40
CA CYS A 211 6.71 -3.92 24.68
C CYS A 211 6.37 -3.90 23.18
N PHE A 212 5.72 -4.95 22.66
CA PHE A 212 5.41 -5.19 21.25
C PHE A 212 3.93 -4.99 20.98
N ALA A 213 3.59 -4.34 19.87
CA ALA A 213 2.18 -4.10 19.53
C ALA A 213 1.47 -5.34 18.97
N TYR A 214 2.23 -6.35 18.52
CA TYR A 214 1.69 -7.65 18.12
C TYR A 214 2.57 -8.79 18.65
N VAL A 215 1.93 -9.78 19.25
CA VAL A 215 2.54 -11.04 19.75
C VAL A 215 1.64 -12.17 19.29
N GLY A 216 2.09 -12.97 18.32
CA GLY A 216 1.33 -14.11 17.81
C GLY A 216 1.36 -15.30 18.77
N ALA A 217 2.55 -15.87 18.97
CA ALA A 217 2.79 -16.96 19.92
C ALA A 217 3.73 -16.48 21.03
N ALA A 218 3.30 -16.58 22.28
CA ALA A 218 4.05 -16.10 23.44
C ALA A 218 5.39 -16.85 23.69
N ASN A 219 5.58 -18.03 23.08
CA ASN A 219 6.82 -18.80 23.12
C ASN A 219 7.70 -18.63 21.86
N ASP A 220 7.21 -18.02 20.78
CA ASP A 220 7.99 -17.76 19.56
C ASP A 220 8.20 -16.26 19.33
N THR A 221 9.35 -15.77 19.79
CA THR A 221 9.76 -14.37 19.64
C THR A 221 9.86 -13.89 18.20
N ARG A 222 9.90 -14.78 17.19
CA ARG A 222 9.83 -14.39 15.77
C ARG A 222 8.47 -13.82 15.40
N THR A 223 7.41 -14.19 16.13
CA THR A 223 6.04 -13.68 15.94
C THR A 223 5.83 -12.32 16.61
N TRP A 224 6.77 -11.85 17.43
CA TRP A 224 6.64 -10.59 18.16
C TRP A 224 7.09 -9.43 17.28
N LYS A 225 6.17 -8.52 16.97
CA LYS A 225 6.35 -7.47 15.98
C LYS A 225 6.10 -6.09 16.57
N LEU A 226 6.73 -5.09 15.96
CA LEU A 226 6.49 -3.67 16.24
C LEU A 226 6.71 -3.26 17.71
N PRO A 227 7.97 -3.28 18.21
CA PRO A 227 8.29 -2.77 19.54
C PRO A 227 8.00 -1.27 19.62
N TYR A 228 7.17 -0.86 20.57
CA TYR A 228 6.69 0.52 20.73
C TYR A 228 6.75 1.04 22.18
N LEU A 229 6.98 0.18 23.17
CA LEU A 229 7.34 0.59 24.54
C LEU A 229 8.80 0.30 24.86
N LEU A 230 9.37 1.07 25.78
CA LEU A 230 10.61 0.79 26.50
C LEU A 230 10.41 -0.33 27.55
N ALA A 231 11.48 -0.77 28.19
CA ALA A 231 11.43 -1.86 29.17
C ALA A 231 10.79 -1.45 30.51
N ASP A 232 10.68 -0.15 30.78
CA ASP A 232 9.98 0.46 31.91
C ASP A 232 8.47 0.69 31.62
N GLY A 233 7.97 0.25 30.46
CA GLY A 233 6.60 0.46 30.01
C GLY A 233 6.30 1.82 29.40
N THR A 234 7.25 2.77 29.40
CA THR A 234 7.06 4.08 28.76
C THR A 234 7.10 3.99 27.23
N ILE A 235 6.50 4.93 26.52
CA ILE A 235 6.40 4.87 25.05
C ILE A 235 7.75 5.16 24.39
N ASP A 236 8.22 4.24 23.54
CA ASP A 236 9.41 4.41 22.71
C ASP A 236 9.11 5.36 21.54
N VAL A 237 9.19 6.66 21.82
CA VAL A 237 8.98 7.76 20.86
C VAL A 237 9.82 7.60 19.59
N LYS A 238 10.99 6.95 19.66
CA LYS A 238 11.90 6.74 18.52
C LYS A 238 11.44 5.59 17.61
N ARG A 239 10.73 4.59 18.15
CA ARG A 239 10.25 3.42 17.40
C ARG A 239 8.77 3.50 17.02
N LEU A 240 7.93 4.21 17.77
CA LEU A 240 6.50 4.32 17.51
C LEU A 240 6.13 4.74 16.07
N PRO A 241 6.74 5.78 15.45
CA PRO A 241 6.46 6.11 14.04
C PRO A 241 6.77 4.96 13.08
N LYS A 242 7.84 4.20 13.35
CA LYS A 242 8.28 3.07 12.52
C LYS A 242 7.39 1.85 12.72
N ALA A 243 6.91 1.63 13.94
CA ALA A 243 5.94 0.59 14.27
C ALA A 243 4.65 0.80 13.46
N ILE A 244 4.12 2.02 13.47
CA ILE A 244 2.98 2.44 12.64
C ILE A 244 3.28 2.24 11.15
N GLN A 245 4.39 2.81 10.65
CA GLN A 245 4.76 2.73 9.24
C GLN A 245 4.86 1.29 8.72
N CYS A 246 5.32 0.32 9.51
CA CYS A 246 5.37 -1.08 9.08
C CYS A 246 4.00 -1.74 8.81
N ILE A 247 2.88 -1.12 9.20
CA ILE A 247 1.50 -1.55 8.87
C ILE A 247 0.99 -0.77 7.65
N VAL A 248 1.24 0.55 7.61
CA VAL A 248 0.67 1.46 6.59
C VAL A 248 1.60 1.76 5.41
N SER A 249 2.84 1.26 5.39
CA SER A 249 3.79 1.41 4.29
C SER A 249 4.90 0.35 4.34
N SER A 250 5.88 0.42 3.44
CA SER A 250 7.09 -0.40 3.49
C SER A 250 8.27 0.40 4.06
N TYR A 251 8.61 0.21 5.34
CA TYR A 251 9.79 0.87 5.93
C TYR A 251 11.09 0.19 5.45
N ARG A 252 11.92 0.94 4.68
CA ARG A 252 13.19 0.44 4.10
C ARG A 252 13.02 -0.86 3.30
N GLY A 253 11.92 -1.02 2.58
CA GLY A 253 11.60 -2.21 1.76
C GLY A 253 11.12 -3.45 2.54
N ALA A 254 11.22 -3.45 3.87
CA ALA A 254 10.69 -4.52 4.71
C ALA A 254 9.20 -4.27 5.03
N ASN A 255 8.35 -5.27 4.79
CA ASN A 255 7.02 -5.33 5.40
C ASN A 255 7.09 -6.28 6.59
N VAL A 256 6.38 -5.94 7.66
CA VAL A 256 6.28 -6.79 8.83
C VAL A 256 5.03 -7.65 8.69
N VAL A 257 5.21 -8.96 8.56
CA VAL A 257 4.08 -9.90 8.44
C VAL A 257 3.33 -9.94 9.78
N ILE A 258 2.08 -9.48 9.73
CA ILE A 258 1.05 -9.53 10.79
C ILE A 258 -0.24 -10.00 10.09
N PRO A 259 -1.05 -10.89 10.69
CA PRO A 259 -2.33 -11.30 10.12
C PRO A 259 -3.26 -10.10 9.92
N ARG A 260 -4.00 -10.07 8.80
CA ARG A 260 -4.80 -8.91 8.38
C ARG A 260 -5.89 -8.55 9.40
N GLU A 261 -6.47 -9.56 10.02
CA GLU A 261 -7.45 -9.47 11.10
C GLU A 261 -6.88 -8.81 12.37
N ALA A 262 -5.59 -8.94 12.63
CA ALA A 262 -4.93 -8.33 13.79
C ALA A 262 -4.52 -6.85 13.54
N CYS A 263 -4.30 -6.45 12.28
CA CYS A 263 -3.83 -5.10 11.94
C CYS A 263 -4.72 -3.97 12.50
N GLY A 264 -6.04 -4.18 12.60
CA GLY A 264 -6.98 -3.24 13.22
C GLY A 264 -6.64 -2.93 14.68
N GLU A 265 -6.60 -3.98 15.52
CA GLU A 265 -6.28 -3.87 16.95
C GLU A 265 -4.88 -3.31 17.19
N VAL A 266 -3.89 -3.79 16.41
CA VAL A 266 -2.50 -3.35 16.51
C VAL A 266 -2.39 -1.85 16.18
N MET A 267 -3.15 -1.34 15.20
CA MET A 267 -3.17 0.10 14.91
C MET A 267 -3.89 0.91 16.01
N VAL A 268 -4.98 0.41 16.59
CA VAL A 268 -5.65 1.08 17.73
C VAL A 268 -4.68 1.23 18.90
N LEU A 269 -3.90 0.20 19.21
CA LEU A 269 -2.88 0.23 20.26
C LEU A 269 -1.78 1.27 19.99
N LEU A 270 -1.19 1.23 18.78
CA LEU A 270 -0.14 2.18 18.38
C LEU A 270 -0.64 3.63 18.31
N ALA A 271 -1.88 3.84 17.84
CA ALA A 271 -2.49 5.16 17.81
C ALA A 271 -2.85 5.67 19.22
N THR A 272 -3.18 4.80 20.16
CA THR A 272 -3.40 5.17 21.57
C THR A 272 -2.10 5.68 22.20
N ALA A 273 -0.97 5.01 21.97
CA ALA A 273 0.34 5.54 22.35
C ALA A 273 0.66 6.88 21.65
N ALA A 274 0.29 7.05 20.37
CA ALA A 274 0.46 8.33 19.67
C ALA A 274 -0.43 9.46 20.23
N LYS A 275 -1.64 9.13 20.72
CA LYS A 275 -2.57 10.05 21.40
C LYS A 275 -1.99 10.57 22.71
N GLU A 276 -1.43 9.69 23.53
CA GLU A 276 -0.81 10.05 24.81
C GLU A 276 0.34 11.04 24.60
N LEU A 277 1.15 10.84 23.55
CA LEU A 277 2.21 11.75 23.13
C LEU A 277 1.74 13.02 22.39
N ARG A 278 0.41 13.21 22.24
CA ARG A 278 -0.23 14.30 21.46
C ARG A 278 0.34 14.44 20.05
N LYS A 279 0.46 13.33 19.32
CA LYS A 279 1.03 13.27 17.96
C LYS A 279 0.00 13.02 16.85
N LEU A 280 -1.28 12.80 17.17
CA LEU A 280 -2.32 12.57 16.18
C LEU A 280 -2.84 13.89 15.58
N PRO A 281 -3.40 13.88 14.35
CA PRO A 281 -3.80 15.09 13.63
C PRO A 281 -4.74 16.02 14.40
N CYS A 282 -5.73 15.46 15.10
CA CYS A 282 -6.69 16.23 15.90
C CYS A 282 -6.10 16.84 17.19
N GLN A 283 -4.83 16.58 17.51
CA GLN A 283 -4.11 17.15 18.65
C GLN A 283 -2.93 18.04 18.24
N ASN A 284 -2.49 17.98 16.98
CA ASN A 284 -1.25 18.62 16.53
C ASN A 284 -1.30 18.95 15.03
N THR A 285 -1.22 20.24 14.70
CA THR A 285 -1.25 20.74 13.31
C THR A 285 0.00 20.36 12.51
N ALA A 286 1.15 20.19 13.17
CA ALA A 286 2.42 19.76 12.57
C ALA A 286 2.65 18.24 12.69
N THR A 287 1.57 17.45 12.62
CA THR A 287 1.63 15.98 12.71
C THR A 287 2.53 15.36 11.63
N ALA A 288 3.36 14.38 11.99
CA ALA A 288 4.21 13.65 11.05
C ALA A 288 3.41 12.63 10.21
N ALA A 289 3.91 12.31 9.00
CA ALA A 289 3.21 11.47 8.01
C ALA A 289 2.67 10.14 8.59
N ALA A 290 3.49 9.40 9.34
CA ALA A 290 3.10 8.13 9.97
C ALA A 290 1.81 8.24 10.80
N TYR A 291 1.66 9.33 11.57
CA TYR A 291 0.48 9.52 12.43
C TYR A 291 -0.75 10.01 11.64
N ARG A 292 -0.57 10.66 10.49
CA ARG A 292 -1.66 10.89 9.51
C ARG A 292 -2.12 9.56 8.91
N GLU A 293 -1.19 8.72 8.46
CA GLU A 293 -1.49 7.40 7.88
C GLU A 293 -2.21 6.50 8.89
N ALA A 294 -1.81 6.50 10.16
CA ALA A 294 -2.53 5.80 11.25
C ALA A 294 -3.97 6.31 11.41
N HIS A 295 -4.18 7.63 11.38
CA HIS A 295 -5.50 8.23 11.46
C HIS A 295 -6.38 7.81 10.27
N THR A 296 -5.86 7.89 9.04
CA THR A 296 -6.58 7.46 7.83
C THR A 296 -6.88 5.96 7.86
N PHE A 297 -5.96 5.12 8.30
CA PHE A 297 -6.18 3.67 8.48
C PHE A 297 -7.36 3.40 9.42
N LEU A 298 -7.37 4.05 10.58
CA LEU A 298 -8.45 3.92 11.57
C LEU A 298 -9.77 4.49 11.07
N GLN A 299 -9.74 5.54 10.23
CA GLN A 299 -10.93 6.11 9.61
C GLN A 299 -11.55 5.15 8.59
N GLN A 300 -10.73 4.52 7.74
CA GLN A 300 -11.19 3.55 6.74
C GLN A 300 -11.84 2.30 7.35
N LEU A 301 -11.43 1.91 8.56
CA LEU A 301 -11.97 0.76 9.30
C LEU A 301 -13.03 1.14 10.35
N ASP A 302 -13.40 2.43 10.44
CA ASP A 302 -14.32 2.98 11.46
C ASP A 302 -13.91 2.74 12.92
N LEU A 303 -12.59 2.75 13.18
CA LEU A 303 -11.97 2.49 14.49
C LEU A 303 -11.49 3.76 15.23
N LEU A 304 -11.62 4.96 14.64
CA LEU A 304 -11.18 6.22 15.27
C LEU A 304 -11.80 6.47 16.66
N SER A 305 -13.08 6.11 16.81
CA SER A 305 -13.83 6.24 18.06
C SER A 305 -13.17 5.51 19.24
N ARG A 306 -12.50 4.37 18.96
CA ARG A 306 -11.82 3.54 19.97
C ARG A 306 -10.53 4.16 20.49
N VAL A 307 -9.87 5.00 19.71
CA VAL A 307 -8.74 5.82 20.17
C VAL A 307 -9.25 7.03 20.96
N GLY A 308 -10.46 7.53 20.66
CA GLY A 308 -11.15 8.54 21.48
C GLY A 308 -10.40 9.86 21.58
N CYS A 309 -9.74 10.28 20.49
CA CYS A 309 -9.00 11.54 20.38
C CYS A 309 -9.61 12.50 19.35
N CYS A 310 -10.21 11.96 18.29
CA CYS A 310 -10.85 12.72 17.22
C CYS A 310 -12.33 12.35 17.24
N HIS A 311 -13.22 13.35 17.26
CA HIS A 311 -14.65 13.14 17.04
C HIS A 311 -14.93 13.02 15.54
N ARG A 312 -16.03 12.35 15.18
CA ARG A 312 -16.53 12.28 13.81
C ARG A 312 -17.05 13.64 13.35
#